data_AF-A0A7C3BYQ8-F1
#
_entry.id   AF-A0A7C3BYQ8-F1
#
_cell.length_a   1.000
_cell.length_b   1.000
_cell.length_c   1.000
_cell.angle_alpha   90.00
_cell.angle_beta   90.00
_cell.angle_gamma   90.00
#
_symmetry.space_group_name_H-M   'P 1'
#
loop_
_entity.id
_entity.type
_entity.pdbx_description
1 polymer ?
#
loop_
_entity_poly.entity_id
_entity_poly.type
_entity_poly.pdbx_seq_one_letter_code
_entity_poly.pdbx_strand_id
1 'polypeptide(L)'
;MAETNRISAEDQQMIDAIQKKHNKSIEELRMEREKRLWDAVELKVPDRVPVIFGGTFFACKYAGIPYSAAYYDTVGWKQAFKKMIVDMDPDSYGWEPRESGVALEALQSNYTRWPGGTLPPDVPFQIAEKEYMKEDEYDLFLTDPTDYMLRYLIPRTYDALAPLSKLPPLMGFGAGVEPIAQMLVSPEYQPVIAAMKKAGEAGAERMKIISTMQ
;
A
#
# COMPACT_ATOMS: atom_id res chain seq x y z
N MET A 1 -8.12 -16.47 -20.87
CA MET A 1 -7.54 -15.91 -22.11
C MET A 1 -6.24 -15.27 -21.72
N ALA A 2 -5.11 -15.72 -22.27
CA ALA A 2 -3.80 -15.16 -21.98
C ALA A 2 -3.74 -13.74 -22.55
N GLU A 3 -3.78 -12.72 -21.69
CA GLU A 3 -3.29 -11.40 -22.07
C GLU A 3 -1.81 -11.55 -22.33
N THR A 4 -1.42 -11.52 -23.60
CA THR A 4 -0.03 -11.44 -24.00
C THR A 4 0.57 -10.21 -23.36
N ASN A 5 1.38 -10.39 -22.30
CA ASN A 5 2.19 -9.34 -21.68
C ASN A 5 2.96 -8.57 -22.76
N ARG A 6 2.48 -7.38 -23.12
CA ARG A 6 3.14 -6.51 -24.08
C ARG A 6 3.98 -5.50 -23.30
N ILE A 7 5.27 -5.84 -23.16
CA ILE A 7 6.32 -4.96 -22.65
C ILE A 7 6.25 -3.63 -23.40
N SER A 8 6.23 -2.51 -22.68
CA SER A 8 6.23 -1.18 -23.32
C SER A 8 7.56 -0.90 -24.02
N ALA A 9 7.55 0.06 -24.94
CA ALA A 9 8.79 0.49 -25.60
C ALA A 9 9.83 1.03 -24.59
N GLU A 10 9.36 1.68 -23.53
CA GLU A 10 10.21 2.17 -22.43
C GLU A 10 10.80 1.01 -21.62
N ASP A 11 9.98 0.01 -21.25
CA ASP A 11 10.48 -1.19 -20.57
C ASP A 11 11.47 -1.96 -21.42
N GLN A 12 11.22 -2.08 -22.72
CA GLN A 12 12.13 -2.77 -23.62
C GLN A 12 13.50 -2.07 -23.65
N GLN A 13 13.52 -0.74 -23.67
CA GLN A 13 14.78 0.02 -23.59
C GLN A 13 15.52 -0.24 -22.26
N MET A 14 14.80 -0.32 -21.15
CA MET A 14 15.39 -0.64 -19.84
C MET A 14 15.96 -2.08 -19.81
N ILE A 15 15.22 -3.05 -20.33
CA ILE A 15 15.65 -4.45 -20.46
C ILE A 15 16.94 -4.52 -21.30
N ASP A 16 16.95 -3.91 -22.47
CA ASP A 16 18.10 -3.92 -23.38
C ASP A 16 19.33 -3.28 -22.72
N ALA A 17 19.13 -2.18 -21.97
CA ALA A 17 20.20 -1.50 -21.23
C ALA A 17 20.76 -2.40 -20.11
N ILE A 18 19.91 -3.10 -19.36
CA ILE A 18 20.33 -4.03 -18.31
C ILE A 18 21.12 -5.19 -18.92
N GLN A 19 20.59 -5.84 -19.96
CA GLN A 19 21.28 -6.97 -20.59
C GLN A 19 22.63 -6.56 -21.15
N LYS A 20 22.73 -5.36 -21.75
CA LYS A 20 23.99 -4.79 -22.23
C LYS A 20 24.98 -4.50 -21.08
N LYS A 21 24.51 -3.96 -19.96
CA LYS A 21 25.33 -3.63 -18.78
C LYS A 21 25.94 -4.90 -18.15
N HIS A 22 25.15 -5.96 -18.03
CA HIS A 22 25.56 -7.18 -17.32
C HIS A 22 26.07 -8.30 -18.21
N ASN A 23 25.85 -8.21 -19.52
CA ASN A 23 26.12 -9.27 -20.49
C ASN A 23 25.49 -10.62 -20.09
N LYS A 24 24.24 -10.56 -19.59
CA LYS A 24 23.42 -11.69 -19.15
C LYS A 24 21.97 -11.46 -19.53
N SER A 25 21.18 -12.53 -19.65
CA SER A 25 19.73 -12.42 -19.79
C SER A 25 19.08 -11.92 -18.49
N ILE A 26 17.88 -11.33 -18.61
CA ILE A 26 17.10 -10.90 -17.44
C ILE A 26 16.78 -12.07 -16.53
N GLU A 27 16.51 -13.25 -17.10
CA GLU A 27 16.19 -14.46 -16.32
C GLU A 27 17.38 -14.96 -15.51
N GLU A 28 18.58 -14.98 -16.09
CA GLU A 28 19.81 -15.32 -15.36
C GLU A 28 20.05 -14.33 -14.20
N LEU A 29 19.90 -13.03 -14.45
CA LEU A 29 20.05 -12.01 -13.41
C LEU A 29 18.99 -12.15 -12.30
N ARG A 30 17.75 -12.50 -12.66
CA ARG A 30 16.67 -12.77 -11.71
C ARG A 30 17.01 -13.96 -10.82
N MET A 31 17.43 -15.08 -11.42
CA MET A 31 17.84 -16.29 -10.70
C MET A 31 19.04 -16.04 -9.77
N GLU A 32 20.03 -15.25 -10.21
CA GLU A 32 21.19 -14.88 -9.40
C GLU A 32 20.80 -14.05 -8.17
N ARG A 33 19.93 -13.04 -8.36
CA ARG A 33 19.40 -12.23 -7.24
C ARG A 33 18.57 -13.07 -6.29
N GLU A 34 17.68 -13.90 -6.81
CA GLU A 34 16.84 -14.81 -6.03
C GLU A 34 17.69 -15.78 -5.19
N LYS A 35 18.68 -16.43 -5.82
CA LYS A 35 19.61 -17.33 -5.12
C LYS A 35 20.37 -16.60 -4.01
N ARG A 36 20.88 -15.40 -4.28
CA ARG A 36 21.62 -14.59 -3.30
C ARG A 36 20.76 -14.24 -2.08
N LEU A 37 19.50 -13.89 -2.31
CA LEU A 37 18.54 -13.60 -1.23
C LEU A 37 18.25 -14.85 -0.41
N TRP A 38 17.95 -15.98 -1.06
CA TRP A 38 17.62 -17.22 -0.36
C TRP A 38 18.81 -17.82 0.38
N ASP A 39 20.02 -17.78 -0.19
CA ASP A 39 21.22 -18.21 0.51
C ASP A 39 21.41 -17.42 1.82
N ALA A 40 21.18 -16.11 1.82
CA ALA A 40 21.24 -15.30 3.03
C ALA A 40 20.12 -15.63 4.04
N VAL A 41 18.88 -15.84 3.58
CA VAL A 41 17.74 -16.23 4.43
C VAL A 41 17.97 -17.59 5.08
N GLU A 42 18.56 -18.54 4.35
CA GLU A 42 18.86 -19.90 4.82
C GLU A 42 20.17 -19.99 5.62
N LEU A 43 20.80 -18.86 5.94
CA LEU A 43 22.08 -18.78 6.68
C LEU A 43 23.24 -19.50 5.98
N LYS A 44 23.20 -19.60 4.64
CA LYS A 44 24.32 -20.01 3.79
C LYS A 44 25.21 -18.80 3.49
N VAL A 45 26.39 -19.04 2.92
CA VAL A 45 27.27 -17.96 2.44
C VAL A 45 26.86 -17.59 1.00
N PRO A 46 26.24 -16.42 0.77
CA PRO A 46 25.91 -15.97 -0.58
C PRO A 46 27.17 -15.53 -1.33
N ASP A 47 27.05 -15.33 -2.65
CA ASP A 47 28.13 -14.82 -3.50
C ASP A 47 28.57 -13.38 -3.14
N ARG A 48 27.65 -12.58 -2.62
CA ARG A 48 27.90 -11.30 -1.93
C ARG A 48 26.75 -10.95 -0.99
N VAL A 49 26.95 -9.95 -0.13
CA VAL A 49 25.89 -9.40 0.72
C VAL A 49 24.73 -8.87 -0.17
N PRO A 50 23.48 -9.34 0.02
CA PRO A 50 22.33 -8.81 -0.72
C PRO A 50 21.98 -7.39 -0.27
N VAL A 51 21.60 -6.55 -1.22
CA VAL A 51 21.15 -5.18 -1.01
C VAL A 51 19.69 -5.06 -1.42
N ILE A 52 18.83 -4.78 -0.44
CA ILE A 52 17.40 -4.58 -0.65
C ILE A 52 17.10 -3.10 -0.40
N PHE A 53 16.46 -2.44 -1.35
CA PHE A 53 16.06 -1.06 -1.19
C PHE A 53 14.73 -0.97 -0.46
N GLY A 54 14.72 -0.33 0.71
CA GLY A 54 13.51 0.07 1.40
C GLY A 54 13.18 1.54 1.12
N GLY A 55 11.88 1.83 1.05
CA GLY A 55 11.39 3.21 1.15
C GLY A 55 10.85 3.81 -0.16
N THR A 56 9.81 4.61 0.01
CA THR A 56 9.01 5.19 -1.07
C THR A 56 9.62 6.47 -1.64
N PHE A 57 10.09 7.34 -0.76
CA PHE A 57 10.36 8.74 -1.10
C PHE A 57 11.74 8.95 -1.70
N PHE A 58 12.64 7.97 -1.58
CA PHE A 58 13.94 8.06 -2.23
C PHE A 58 13.78 8.06 -3.76
N ALA A 59 12.85 7.28 -4.32
CA ALA A 59 12.53 7.33 -5.74
C ALA A 59 12.06 8.74 -6.17
N CYS A 60 11.20 9.38 -5.36
CA CYS A 60 10.77 10.75 -5.60
C CYS A 60 11.95 11.72 -5.63
N LYS A 61 12.79 11.67 -4.59
CA LYS A 61 14.00 12.51 -4.48
C LYS A 61 14.98 12.27 -5.62
N TYR A 62 15.17 11.01 -6.02
CA TYR A 62 16.07 10.60 -7.08
C TYR A 62 15.62 11.12 -8.45
N ALA A 63 14.31 11.09 -8.72
CA ALA A 63 13.73 11.59 -9.97
C ALA A 63 13.39 13.08 -9.96
N GLY A 64 13.53 13.76 -8.82
CA GLY A 64 13.21 15.19 -8.68
C GLY A 64 11.71 15.51 -8.71
N ILE A 65 10.87 14.56 -8.28
CA ILE A 65 9.41 14.75 -8.14
C ILE A 65 9.04 14.92 -6.66
N PRO A 66 7.93 15.63 -6.34
CA PRO A 66 7.51 15.79 -4.96
C PRO A 66 7.08 14.47 -4.33
N TYR A 67 7.13 14.36 -3.01
CA TYR A 67 6.73 13.14 -2.30
C TYR A 67 5.22 12.88 -2.40
N SER A 68 4.42 13.93 -2.61
CA SER A 68 2.99 13.82 -2.89
C SER A 68 2.68 13.03 -4.15
N ALA A 69 3.62 12.93 -5.10
CA ALA A 69 3.46 12.09 -6.28
C ALA A 69 3.19 10.63 -5.91
N ALA A 70 3.79 10.12 -4.82
CA ALA A 70 3.53 8.77 -4.33
C ALA A 70 2.04 8.51 -4.00
N TYR A 71 1.29 9.56 -3.66
CA TYR A 71 -0.12 9.48 -3.23
C TYR A 71 -1.11 9.92 -4.32
N TYR A 72 -0.73 10.88 -5.17
CA TYR A 72 -1.63 11.53 -6.13
C TYR A 72 -1.23 11.37 -7.60
N ASP A 73 0.05 11.07 -7.89
CA ASP A 73 0.55 10.84 -9.25
C ASP A 73 1.20 9.45 -9.36
N THR A 74 0.33 8.44 -9.44
CA THR A 74 0.75 7.03 -9.53
C THR A 74 1.65 6.78 -10.74
N VAL A 75 1.43 7.47 -11.85
CA VAL A 75 2.21 7.31 -13.09
C VAL A 75 3.61 7.85 -12.92
N GLY A 76 3.74 9.12 -12.51
CA GLY A 76 5.04 9.75 -12.29
C GLY A 76 5.85 9.05 -11.21
N TRP A 77 5.21 8.65 -10.11
CA TRP A 77 5.86 7.88 -9.06
C TRP A 77 6.38 6.53 -9.57
N LYS A 78 5.57 5.78 -10.33
CA LYS A 78 5.98 4.48 -10.87
C LYS A 78 7.18 4.60 -11.81
N GLN A 79 7.21 5.62 -12.67
CA GLN A 79 8.34 5.83 -13.57
C GLN A 79 9.62 6.24 -12.81
N ALA A 80 9.49 7.11 -11.81
CA ALA A 80 10.60 7.46 -10.92
C ALA A 80 11.16 6.21 -10.21
N PHE A 81 10.28 5.33 -9.74
CA PHE A 81 10.67 4.09 -9.07
C PHE A 81 11.37 3.12 -10.02
N LYS A 82 10.82 2.90 -11.23
CA LYS A 82 11.46 2.07 -12.28
C LYS A 82 12.86 2.58 -12.60
N LYS A 83 13.00 3.88 -12.88
CA LYS A 83 14.28 4.52 -13.16
C LYS A 83 15.29 4.28 -12.03
N MET A 84 14.89 4.53 -10.79
CA MET A 84 15.74 4.32 -9.61
C MET A 84 16.22 2.87 -9.50
N ILE A 85 15.34 1.88 -9.66
CA ILE A 85 15.69 0.46 -9.56
C ILE A 85 16.63 0.03 -10.68
N VAL A 86 16.41 0.50 -11.91
CA VAL A 86 17.29 0.19 -13.06
C VAL A 86 18.69 0.78 -12.86
N ASP A 87 18.77 2.02 -12.41
CA ASP A 87 20.05 2.73 -12.27
C ASP A 87 20.86 2.24 -11.06
N MET A 88 20.18 1.96 -9.95
CA MET A 88 20.82 1.55 -8.69
C MET A 88 21.02 0.05 -8.59
N ASP A 89 20.25 -0.73 -9.34
CA ASP A 89 20.43 -2.17 -9.53
C ASP A 89 20.49 -2.98 -8.22
N PRO A 90 19.49 -2.82 -7.31
CA PRO A 90 19.45 -3.60 -6.08
C PRO A 90 19.08 -5.07 -6.34
N ASP A 91 19.30 -5.92 -5.34
CA ASP A 91 18.91 -7.33 -5.41
C ASP A 91 17.40 -7.54 -5.26
N SER A 92 16.76 -6.62 -4.54
CA SER A 92 15.32 -6.56 -4.37
C SER A 92 14.89 -5.15 -3.92
N TYR A 93 13.59 -4.93 -3.88
CA TYR A 93 13.00 -3.76 -3.25
C TYR A 93 11.94 -4.21 -2.23
N GLY A 94 11.80 -3.42 -1.16
CA GLY A 94 10.87 -3.66 -0.08
C GLY A 94 9.55 -2.93 -0.26
N TRP A 95 8.91 -2.62 0.85
CA TRP A 95 7.56 -2.06 0.92
C TRP A 95 7.40 -0.68 0.25
N GLU A 96 6.37 -0.58 -0.58
CA GLU A 96 5.81 0.66 -1.11
C GLU A 96 4.46 1.03 -0.44
N PRO A 97 4.12 2.33 -0.28
CA PRO A 97 2.83 2.73 0.25
C PRO A 97 1.79 2.47 -0.83
N ARG A 98 0.85 1.60 -0.49
CA ARG A 98 -0.23 1.20 -1.40
C ARG A 98 -1.43 2.13 -1.34
N GLU A 99 -1.44 3.08 -0.42
CA GLU A 99 -2.57 3.96 -0.18
C GLU A 99 -2.64 5.10 -1.21
N SER A 100 -3.84 5.38 -1.70
CA SER A 100 -4.13 6.55 -2.52
C SER A 100 -4.41 7.76 -1.63
N GLY A 101 -3.88 8.93 -1.99
CA GLY A 101 -4.19 10.18 -1.28
C GLY A 101 -5.69 10.48 -1.27
N VAL A 102 -6.37 10.23 -2.40
CA VAL A 102 -7.84 10.38 -2.53
C VAL A 102 -8.58 9.42 -1.61
N ALA A 103 -8.07 8.21 -1.41
CA ALA A 103 -8.66 7.25 -0.48
C ALA A 103 -8.49 7.70 0.98
N LEU A 104 -7.30 8.18 1.35
CA LEU A 104 -7.03 8.70 2.70
C LEU A 104 -7.88 9.92 3.04
N GLU A 105 -8.11 10.82 2.07
CA GLU A 105 -9.05 11.94 2.21
C GLU A 105 -10.48 11.47 2.40
N ALA A 106 -10.93 10.52 1.59
CA ALA A 106 -12.30 9.99 1.67
C ALA A 106 -12.57 9.31 3.01
N LEU A 107 -11.61 8.56 3.53
CA LEU A 107 -11.69 7.89 4.83
C LEU A 107 -11.44 8.85 6.00
N GLN A 108 -11.02 10.09 5.72
CA GLN A 108 -10.61 11.06 6.74
C GLN A 108 -9.61 10.43 7.73
N SER A 109 -8.52 9.88 7.19
CA SER A 109 -7.51 9.23 8.03
C SER A 109 -6.93 10.22 9.04
N ASN A 110 -7.04 9.88 10.32
CA ASN A 110 -6.46 10.64 11.42
C ASN A 110 -5.19 9.96 11.99
N TYR A 111 -4.87 8.78 11.44
CA TYR A 111 -3.74 7.92 11.80
C TYR A 111 -2.52 8.21 10.93
N THR A 112 -2.69 8.23 9.60
CA THR A 112 -1.59 8.54 8.68
C THR A 112 -1.62 10.02 8.33
N ARG A 113 -0.48 10.68 8.42
CA ARG A 113 -0.25 11.99 7.79
C ARG A 113 0.60 11.81 6.54
N TRP A 114 0.20 12.35 5.40
CA TRP A 114 0.87 12.07 4.12
C TRP A 114 1.14 13.34 3.30
N PRO A 115 2.22 13.35 2.49
CA PRO A 115 2.55 14.49 1.64
C PRO A 115 1.47 14.82 0.62
N GLY A 116 1.13 16.10 0.50
CA GLY A 116 0.11 16.64 -0.40
C GLY A 116 -1.30 16.64 0.16
N GLY A 117 -1.58 15.85 1.20
CA GLY A 117 -2.83 15.91 1.95
C GLY A 117 -2.65 16.68 3.25
N THR A 118 -2.36 15.94 4.33
CA THR A 118 -2.19 16.50 5.68
C THR A 118 -0.80 17.04 5.97
N LEU A 119 0.17 16.82 5.07
CA LEU A 119 1.54 17.35 5.14
C LEU A 119 1.88 18.12 3.86
N PRO A 120 2.87 19.04 3.91
CA PRO A 120 3.43 19.65 2.70
C PRO A 120 3.91 18.59 1.69
N PRO A 121 3.93 18.91 0.37
CA PRO A 121 4.21 17.95 -0.70
C PRO A 121 5.55 17.21 -0.61
N ASP A 122 6.55 17.77 0.07
CA ASP A 122 7.92 17.25 0.15
C ASP A 122 8.30 16.75 1.56
N VAL A 123 7.30 16.48 2.41
CA VAL A 123 7.49 15.94 3.75
C VAL A 123 7.10 14.46 3.78
N PRO A 124 7.98 13.53 4.21
CA PRO A 124 7.64 12.11 4.29
C PRO A 124 6.42 11.85 5.18
N PHE A 125 5.70 10.75 4.92
CA PHE A 125 4.56 10.37 5.74
C PHE A 125 4.96 10.20 7.21
N GLN A 126 4.01 10.45 8.10
CA GLN A 126 4.16 10.27 9.53
C GLN A 126 2.95 9.51 10.06
N ILE A 127 3.16 8.67 11.06
CA ILE A 127 2.06 8.08 11.83
C ILE A 127 1.78 9.01 13.00
N ALA A 128 0.52 9.44 13.13
CA ALA A 128 0.03 10.15 14.29
C ALA A 128 -0.22 9.14 15.41
N GLU A 129 0.80 8.89 16.22
CA GLU A 129 0.71 8.00 17.37
C GLU A 129 -0.31 8.53 18.38
N LYS A 130 -1.24 7.66 18.77
CA LYS A 130 -2.25 7.91 19.81
C LYS A 130 -2.44 6.64 20.63
N GLU A 131 -3.00 6.79 21.82
CA GLU A 131 -3.52 5.67 22.59
C GLU A 131 -4.80 5.15 21.93
N TYR A 132 -4.65 4.18 21.03
CA TYR A 132 -5.77 3.60 20.28
C TYR A 132 -6.43 2.41 21.01
N MET A 133 -5.72 1.78 21.94
CA MET A 133 -6.20 0.74 22.84
C MET A 133 -5.87 1.16 24.27
N LYS A 134 -6.87 1.15 25.13
CA LYS A 134 -6.69 1.46 26.55
C LYS A 134 -6.34 0.21 27.34
N GLU A 135 -5.79 0.41 28.54
CA GLU A 135 -5.43 -0.68 29.46
C GLU A 135 -6.62 -1.59 29.82
N ASP A 136 -7.83 -1.05 29.90
CA ASP A 136 -9.05 -1.81 30.20
C ASP A 136 -9.68 -2.49 28.98
N GLU A 137 -9.07 -2.39 27.79
CA GLU A 137 -9.60 -2.91 26.53
C GLU A 137 -8.88 -4.19 26.03
N TYR A 138 -7.82 -4.65 26.73
CA TYR A 138 -7.11 -5.88 26.34
C TYR A 138 -8.05 -7.10 26.30
N ASP A 139 -8.95 -7.23 27.26
CA ASP A 139 -9.90 -8.35 27.29
C ASP A 139 -10.86 -8.31 26.10
N LEU A 140 -11.25 -7.13 25.61
CA LEU A 140 -12.07 -6.99 24.41
C LEU A 140 -11.33 -7.50 23.17
N PHE A 141 -10.06 -7.08 23.02
CA PHE A 141 -9.22 -7.53 21.92
C PHE A 141 -8.92 -9.03 21.97
N LEU A 142 -8.58 -9.57 23.15
CA LEU A 142 -8.23 -10.98 23.30
C LEU A 142 -9.45 -11.90 23.13
N THR A 143 -10.65 -11.44 23.50
CA THR A 143 -11.89 -12.22 23.35
C THR A 143 -12.32 -12.30 21.89
N ASP A 144 -12.34 -11.16 21.19
CA ASP A 144 -12.67 -11.11 19.76
C ASP A 144 -11.87 -10.01 19.06
N PRO A 145 -10.68 -10.36 18.50
CA PRO A 145 -9.86 -9.39 17.80
C PRO A 145 -10.56 -8.75 16.60
N THR A 146 -11.47 -9.47 15.92
CA THR A 146 -12.15 -8.97 14.73
C THR A 146 -13.14 -7.88 15.10
N ASP A 147 -13.92 -8.15 16.14
CA ASP A 147 -14.89 -7.21 16.68
C ASP A 147 -14.22 -5.96 17.27
N TYR A 148 -13.10 -6.14 17.99
CA TYR A 148 -12.28 -5.03 18.47
C TYR A 148 -11.79 -4.14 17.30
N MET A 149 -11.22 -4.75 16.26
CA MET A 149 -10.72 -4.01 15.10
C MET A 149 -11.81 -3.18 14.44
N LEU A 150 -13.00 -3.76 14.23
CA LEU A 150 -14.09 -3.10 13.50
C LEU A 150 -14.79 -2.02 14.33
N ARG A 151 -15.06 -2.27 15.62
CA ARG A 151 -15.87 -1.40 16.47
C ARG A 151 -15.06 -0.45 17.34
N TYR A 152 -13.77 -0.70 17.54
CA TYR A 152 -12.92 0.10 18.42
C TYR A 152 -11.76 0.74 17.64
N LEU A 153 -10.92 -0.06 16.96
CA LEU A 153 -9.71 0.50 16.34
C LEU A 153 -10.00 1.33 15.08
N ILE A 154 -10.67 0.75 14.09
CA ILE A 154 -10.95 1.40 12.79
C ILE A 154 -11.72 2.74 12.95
N PRO A 155 -12.78 2.83 13.78
CA PRO A 155 -13.48 4.09 13.98
C PRO A 155 -12.62 5.17 14.64
N ARG A 156 -11.56 4.77 15.37
CA ARG A 156 -10.60 5.71 16.00
C ARG A 156 -9.52 6.18 15.03
N THR A 157 -9.20 5.42 14.00
CA THR A 157 -8.13 5.73 13.02
C THR A 157 -8.64 6.46 11.77
N TYR A 158 -9.93 6.31 11.45
CA TYR A 158 -10.58 6.93 10.29
C TYR A 158 -11.88 7.62 10.70
N ASP A 159 -11.91 8.95 10.67
CA ASP A 159 -13.04 9.72 11.20
C ASP A 159 -14.34 9.44 10.41
N ALA A 160 -14.24 9.19 9.10
CA ALA A 160 -15.40 8.84 8.27
C ALA A 160 -16.05 7.50 8.67
N LEU A 161 -15.31 6.66 9.40
CA LEU A 161 -15.74 5.34 9.86
C LEU A 161 -16.17 5.34 11.34
N ALA A 162 -16.22 6.51 11.99
CA ALA A 162 -16.67 6.66 13.38
C ALA A 162 -18.00 5.95 13.70
N PRO A 163 -19.03 5.93 12.82
CA PRO A 163 -20.28 5.22 13.08
C PRO A 163 -20.14 3.70 13.28
N LEU A 164 -19.07 3.06 12.79
CA LEU A 164 -18.84 1.63 12.99
C LEU A 164 -18.67 1.26 14.49
N SER A 165 -18.36 2.23 15.35
CA SER A 165 -18.32 2.04 16.81
C SER A 165 -19.68 1.70 17.44
N LYS A 166 -20.78 1.97 16.73
CA LYS A 166 -22.15 1.72 17.19
C LYS A 166 -22.72 0.41 16.68
N LEU A 167 -21.92 -0.37 15.93
CA LEU A 167 -22.32 -1.69 15.50
C LEU A 167 -22.62 -2.57 16.73
N PRO A 168 -23.69 -3.39 16.68
CA PRO A 168 -23.79 -4.50 17.61
C PRO A 168 -22.61 -5.47 17.35
N PRO A 169 -22.24 -6.31 18.33
CA PRO A 169 -21.21 -7.32 18.12
C PRO A 169 -21.52 -8.15 16.87
N LEU A 170 -20.53 -8.42 16.03
CA LEU A 170 -20.77 -9.10 14.75
C LEU A 170 -21.42 -10.47 14.93
N MET A 171 -20.98 -11.20 15.96
CA MET A 171 -21.58 -12.49 16.35
C MET A 171 -23.06 -12.38 16.74
N GLY A 172 -23.52 -11.19 17.15
CA GLY A 172 -24.91 -10.90 17.47
C GLY A 172 -25.86 -10.92 16.27
N PHE A 173 -25.34 -10.82 15.04
CA PHE A 173 -26.14 -10.95 13.82
C PHE A 173 -26.51 -12.41 13.50
N GLY A 174 -25.84 -13.39 14.12
CA GLY A 174 -26.03 -14.81 13.80
C GLY A 174 -25.72 -15.12 12.34
N ALA A 175 -26.44 -16.07 11.75
CA ALA A 175 -26.26 -16.45 10.34
C ALA A 175 -27.09 -15.61 9.34
N GLY A 176 -27.93 -14.69 9.84
CA GLY A 176 -28.82 -13.88 9.01
C GLY A 176 -28.14 -12.60 8.53
N VAL A 177 -28.21 -12.33 7.22
CA VAL A 177 -27.60 -11.12 6.61
C VAL A 177 -28.58 -9.95 6.46
N GLU A 178 -29.89 -10.19 6.60
CA GLU A 178 -30.93 -9.17 6.48
C GLU A 178 -30.75 -8.01 7.49
N PRO A 179 -30.42 -8.24 8.79
CA PRO A 179 -30.19 -7.14 9.72
C PRO A 179 -28.97 -6.28 9.34
N ILE A 180 -27.94 -6.89 8.74
CA ILE A 180 -26.78 -6.18 8.22
C ILE A 180 -27.21 -5.31 7.02
N ALA A 181 -28.07 -5.83 6.13
CA ALA A 181 -28.59 -5.06 5.01
C ALA A 181 -29.43 -3.86 5.45
N GLN A 182 -30.29 -4.02 6.47
CA GLN A 182 -31.09 -2.92 7.04
C GLN A 182 -30.22 -1.81 7.63
N MET A 183 -29.10 -2.18 8.22
CA MET A 183 -28.13 -1.22 8.74
C MET A 183 -27.50 -0.37 7.62
N LEU A 184 -27.17 -0.99 6.48
CA LEU A 184 -26.57 -0.31 5.33
C LEU A 184 -27.49 0.74 4.67
N VAL A 185 -28.81 0.62 4.83
CA VAL A 185 -29.75 1.64 4.31
C VAL A 185 -30.02 2.76 5.30
N SER A 186 -29.63 2.61 6.57
CA SER A 186 -29.89 3.62 7.58
C SER A 186 -29.05 4.90 7.34
N PRO A 187 -29.58 6.10 7.64
CA PRO A 187 -28.88 7.37 7.40
C PRO A 187 -27.53 7.47 8.12
N GLU A 188 -27.37 6.75 9.24
CA GLU A 188 -26.17 6.74 10.05
C GLU A 188 -24.95 6.14 9.33
N TYR A 189 -25.15 5.11 8.50
CA TYR A 189 -24.05 4.44 7.79
C TYR A 189 -23.89 4.92 6.34
N GLN A 190 -24.76 5.80 5.83
CA GLN A 190 -24.60 6.39 4.50
C GLN A 190 -23.24 7.09 4.30
N PRO A 191 -22.72 7.89 5.27
CA PRO A 191 -21.39 8.49 5.15
C PRO A 191 -20.28 7.44 5.09
N VAL A 192 -20.39 6.37 5.89
CA VAL A 192 -19.42 5.25 5.91
C VAL A 192 -19.37 4.58 4.55
N ILE A 193 -20.53 4.24 3.98
CA ILE A 193 -20.64 3.61 2.67
C ILE A 193 -20.07 4.50 1.58
N ALA A 194 -20.39 5.80 1.60
CA ALA A 194 -19.88 6.75 0.62
C ALA A 194 -18.34 6.89 0.71
N ALA A 195 -17.79 7.00 1.92
CA ALA A 195 -16.35 7.08 2.16
C ALA A 195 -15.62 5.82 1.68
N MET A 196 -16.11 4.64 2.09
CA MET A 196 -15.55 3.35 1.69
C MET A 196 -15.63 3.13 0.18
N LYS A 197 -16.75 3.50 -0.45
CA LYS A 197 -16.92 3.41 -1.91
C LYS A 197 -15.90 4.29 -2.64
N LYS A 198 -15.80 5.57 -2.27
CA LYS A 198 -14.84 6.51 -2.88
C LYS A 198 -13.40 6.05 -2.69
N ALA A 199 -13.07 5.56 -1.49
CA ALA A 199 -11.75 5.01 -1.19
C ALA A 199 -11.44 3.76 -2.03
N GLY A 200 -12.42 2.86 -2.17
CA GLY A 200 -12.32 1.65 -2.99
C GLY A 200 -12.13 1.96 -4.47
N GLU A 201 -12.89 2.91 -5.02
CA GLU A 201 -12.75 3.36 -6.41
C GLU A 201 -11.36 3.95 -6.68
N ALA A 202 -10.88 4.83 -5.79
CA ALA A 202 -9.55 5.42 -5.90
C ALA A 202 -8.42 4.37 -5.76
N GLY A 203 -8.59 3.39 -4.87
CA GLY A 203 -7.66 2.26 -4.73
C GLY A 203 -7.64 1.36 -5.96
N ALA A 204 -8.80 1.05 -6.53
CA ALA A 204 -8.93 0.23 -7.73
C ALA A 204 -8.30 0.91 -8.96
N GLU A 205 -8.51 2.22 -9.13
CA GLU A 205 -7.87 3.00 -10.20
C GLU A 205 -6.34 2.98 -10.07
N ARG A 206 -5.82 3.24 -8.86
CA ARG A 206 -4.38 3.17 -8.59
C ARG A 206 -3.82 1.77 -8.89
N MET A 207 -4.48 0.72 -8.41
CA MET A 207 -4.06 -0.66 -8.65
C MET A 207 -4.04 -1.00 -10.14
N LYS A 208 -5.03 -0.53 -10.89
CA LYS A 208 -5.06 -0.68 -12.35
C LYS A 208 -3.82 -0.04 -12.98
N ILE A 209 -3.49 1.22 -12.63
CA ILE A 209 -2.28 1.89 -13.16
C ILE A 209 -1.00 1.11 -12.80
N ILE A 210 -0.91 0.63 -11.56
CA ILE A 210 0.23 -0.18 -11.09
C ILE A 210 0.32 -1.50 -11.84
N SER A 211 -0.79 -2.15 -12.19
CA SER A 211 -0.78 -3.43 -12.92
C SER A 211 -0.67 -3.29 -14.43
N THR A 212 -1.22 -2.23 -15.04
CA THR A 212 -1.35 -2.10 -16.50
C THR A 212 -0.24 -1.30 -17.18
N MET A 213 0.46 -0.43 -16.45
CA MET A 213 1.63 0.24 -17.03
C MET A 213 2.84 -0.71 -17.02
N GLN A 214 2.91 -1.61 -17.99
CA GLN A 214 4.21 -2.02 -18.53
C GLN A 214 4.79 -0.78 -19.21
#